data_AF-A0AAE3LKF4-F1
#
_entry.id   AF-A0AAE3LKF4-F1
#
_cell.length_a   1.000
_cell.length_b   1.000
_cell.length_c   1.000
_cell.angle_alpha   90.00
_cell.angle_beta   90.00
_cell.angle_gamma   90.00
#
_symmetry.space_group_name_H-M   'P 1'
#
loop_
_entity.id
_entity.type
_entity.pdbx_description
1 polymer ?
#
loop_
_entity_poly.entity_id
_entity_poly.type
_entity_poly.pdbx_seq_one_letter_code
_entity_poly.pdbx_strand_id
1 'polypeptide(L)'
;MTDPRRRLLLVALVGAIPWTVVTTGGVTTLFFPFGFLGVGEPWRVVTIYEYLFVYTRGLPQYVYAWPLGVVLYGLALVSAALGLADLEDRRLTAGLLVLVGLTQLQFALGWGGRPAYLAIPVVPITTTVLVWWVYWPDLKGVFFEVRV
;
A
#
# COMPACT_ATOMS: atom_id res chain seq x y z
N MET A 1 3.08 24.21 -4.04
CA MET A 1 3.87 23.03 -3.62
C MET A 1 3.43 22.66 -2.21
N THR A 2 3.08 21.40 -1.97
CA THR A 2 2.60 20.93 -0.65
C THR A 2 3.76 20.96 0.35
N ASP A 3 3.57 21.49 1.54
CA ASP A 3 4.58 21.53 2.62
C ASP A 3 5.15 20.12 2.94
N PRO A 4 6.46 19.95 3.23
CA PRO A 4 7.05 18.64 3.53
C PRO A 4 6.38 17.89 4.68
N ARG A 5 5.96 18.58 5.76
CA ARG A 5 5.26 17.91 6.87
C ARG A 5 3.90 17.39 6.41
N ARG A 6 3.19 18.17 5.59
CA ARG A 6 1.92 17.74 5.00
C ARG A 6 2.10 16.52 4.08
N ARG A 7 3.16 16.47 3.26
CA ARG A 7 3.45 15.29 2.42
C ARG A 7 3.71 14.05 3.27
N LEU A 8 4.59 14.17 4.27
CA LEU A 8 4.89 13.08 5.20
C LEU A 8 3.62 12.59 5.90
N LEU A 9 2.78 13.50 6.40
CA LEU A 9 1.50 13.13 7.03
C LEU A 9 0.58 12.37 6.07
N LEU A 10 0.46 12.81 4.82
CA LEU A 10 -0.37 12.12 3.82
C LEU A 10 0.17 10.71 3.52
N VAL A 11 1.49 10.55 3.40
CA VAL A 11 2.10 9.22 3.23
C VAL A 11 1.90 8.36 4.48
N ALA A 12 2.05 8.92 5.68
CA ALA A 12 1.80 8.22 6.94
C ALA A 12 0.34 7.74 7.07
N LEU A 13 -0.63 8.54 6.64
CA LEU A 13 -2.06 8.18 6.66
C LEU A 13 -2.39 6.97 5.79
N VAL A 14 -1.65 6.74 4.69
CA VAL A 14 -1.78 5.51 3.88
C VAL A 14 -1.50 4.26 4.73
N GLY A 15 -0.63 4.35 5.74
CA GLY A 15 -0.32 3.24 6.64
C GLY A 15 -1.35 3.01 7.74
N ALA A 16 -2.23 3.97 8.00
CA ALA A 16 -3.23 3.91 9.05
C ALA A 16 -4.59 3.35 8.58
N ILE A 17 -4.83 3.36 7.27
CA ILE A 17 -6.06 2.82 6.67
C ILE A 17 -5.93 1.33 6.34
N PRO A 18 -7.04 0.57 6.26
CA PRO A 18 -6.99 -0.76 5.69
C PRO A 18 -6.60 -0.68 4.22
N TRP A 19 -5.60 -1.47 3.81
CA TRP A 19 -5.07 -1.55 2.46
C TRP A 19 -5.97 -2.35 1.53
N THR A 20 -6.45 -3.49 2.02
CA THR A 20 -7.39 -4.36 1.32
C THR A 20 -8.40 -4.89 2.32
N VAL A 21 -9.67 -4.88 1.95
CA VAL A 21 -10.75 -5.52 2.73
C VAL A 21 -11.16 -6.79 2.01
N VAL A 22 -11.09 -7.94 2.69
CA VAL A 22 -11.47 -9.23 2.13
C VAL A 22 -12.63 -9.81 2.93
N THR A 23 -13.76 -10.08 2.28
CA THR A 23 -14.93 -10.68 2.91
C THR A 23 -15.20 -12.06 2.32
N THR A 24 -15.43 -13.06 3.18
CA THR A 24 -15.81 -14.43 2.79
C THR A 24 -16.60 -15.09 3.91
N GLY A 25 -17.67 -15.83 3.57
CA GLY A 25 -18.41 -16.64 4.56
C GLY A 25 -18.92 -15.88 5.79
N GLY A 26 -19.24 -14.58 5.66
CA GLY A 26 -19.67 -13.73 6.78
C GLY A 26 -18.54 -13.15 7.64
N VAL A 27 -17.28 -13.45 7.33
CA VAL A 27 -16.09 -12.90 8.00
C VAL A 27 -15.45 -11.83 7.12
N THR A 28 -15.09 -10.69 7.71
CA THR A 28 -14.39 -9.59 7.02
C THR A 28 -12.99 -9.42 7.59
N THR A 29 -11.97 -9.53 6.75
CA THR A 29 -10.58 -9.32 7.11
C THR A 29 -10.09 -7.97 6.58
N LEU A 30 -9.58 -7.13 7.48
CA LEU A 30 -8.96 -5.85 7.16
C LEU A 30 -7.44 -6.02 7.16
N PHE A 31 -6.81 -5.90 5.99
CA PHE A 31 -5.35 -5.96 5.86
C PHE A 31 -4.75 -4.56 6.00
N PHE A 32 -3.78 -4.42 6.89
CA PHE A 32 -2.99 -3.22 7.15
C PHE A 32 -1.52 -3.49 6.81
N PRO A 33 -0.60 -2.52 6.81
CA PRO A 33 0.81 -2.82 6.59
C PRO A 33 1.48 -3.53 7.78
N PHE A 34 0.92 -3.46 8.99
CA PHE A 34 1.46 -4.08 10.19
C PHE A 34 0.87 -5.48 10.50
N GLY A 35 -0.20 -5.88 9.82
CA GLY A 35 -0.93 -7.11 10.10
C GLY A 35 -2.34 -7.06 9.53
N PHE A 36 -3.19 -7.99 9.93
CA PHE A 36 -4.60 -7.97 9.59
C PHE A 36 -5.50 -8.23 10.79
N LEU A 37 -6.71 -7.72 10.69
CA LEU A 37 -7.77 -7.85 11.68
C LEU A 37 -8.93 -8.62 11.04
N GLY A 38 -9.21 -9.81 11.55
CA GLY A 38 -10.44 -10.55 11.26
C GLY A 38 -11.59 -10.03 12.11
N VAL A 39 -12.58 -9.44 11.45
CA VAL A 39 -13.85 -8.95 11.99
C VAL A 39 -14.91 -10.02 11.72
N GLY A 40 -15.26 -10.77 12.75
CA GLY A 40 -16.16 -11.92 12.75
C GLY A 40 -15.93 -12.73 14.04
N GLU A 41 -16.91 -13.50 14.52
CA GLU A 41 -16.66 -14.35 15.70
C GLU A 41 -15.85 -15.59 15.32
N PRO A 42 -14.67 -15.86 15.94
CA PRO A 42 -13.95 -15.04 16.92
C PRO A 42 -13.03 -13.98 16.28
N TRP A 43 -12.92 -12.83 16.96
CA TRP A 43 -12.03 -11.73 16.55
C TRP A 43 -10.57 -12.19 16.59
N ARG A 44 -9.81 -11.92 15.53
CA ARG A 44 -8.40 -12.33 15.45
C ARG A 44 -7.53 -11.23 14.87
N VAL A 45 -6.47 -10.88 15.59
CA VAL A 45 -5.38 -10.05 15.09
C VAL A 45 -4.23 -10.99 14.72
N VAL A 46 -3.68 -10.80 13.53
CA VAL A 46 -2.47 -11.51 13.09
C VAL A 46 -1.48 -10.46 12.60
N THR A 47 -0.30 -10.46 13.18
CA THR A 47 0.79 -9.57 12.77
C THR A 47 1.39 -10.02 11.44
N ILE A 48 2.01 -9.10 10.73
CA ILE A 48 2.76 -9.45 9.50
C ILE A 48 3.90 -10.44 9.79
N TYR A 49 4.48 -10.41 10.98
CA TYR A 49 5.50 -11.36 11.41
C TYR A 49 4.93 -12.79 11.53
N GLU A 50 3.82 -12.95 12.26
CA GLU A 50 3.17 -14.25 12.39
C GLU A 50 2.73 -14.76 11.02
N TYR A 51 2.21 -13.88 10.17
CA TYR A 51 1.85 -14.22 8.82
C TYR A 51 3.01 -14.79 8.01
N LEU A 52 4.18 -14.12 8.04
CA LEU A 52 5.35 -14.43 7.21
C LEU A 52 6.24 -15.54 7.76
N PHE A 53 6.25 -15.77 9.07
CA PHE A 53 7.22 -16.69 9.68
C PHE A 53 6.58 -17.84 10.46
N VAL A 54 5.28 -17.75 10.80
CA VAL A 54 4.56 -18.82 11.52
C VAL A 54 3.60 -19.55 10.59
N TYR A 55 2.82 -18.81 9.81
CA TYR A 55 1.76 -19.39 8.97
C TYR A 55 2.17 -19.67 7.52
N THR A 56 3.36 -19.23 7.08
CA THR A 56 3.83 -19.40 5.70
C THR A 56 4.45 -20.78 5.47
N ARG A 57 3.62 -21.79 5.19
CA ARG A 57 4.03 -22.96 4.42
C ARG A 57 3.00 -23.23 3.33
N GLY A 58 3.39 -23.11 2.07
CA GLY A 58 2.54 -23.42 0.90
C GLY A 58 1.50 -22.35 0.52
N LEU A 59 1.72 -21.07 0.86
CA LEU A 59 0.79 -20.00 0.47
C LEU A 59 0.89 -19.68 -1.05
N PRO A 60 -0.23 -19.33 -1.72
CA PRO A 60 -0.22 -18.94 -3.13
C PRO A 60 0.66 -17.71 -3.42
N GLN A 61 1.22 -17.60 -4.61
CA GLN A 61 2.18 -16.53 -4.93
C GLN A 61 1.63 -15.10 -4.75
N TYR A 62 0.35 -14.85 -5.03
CA TYR A 62 -0.25 -13.51 -4.92
C TYR A 62 -0.26 -12.97 -3.48
N VAL A 63 -0.16 -13.86 -2.47
CA VAL A 63 -0.10 -13.50 -1.06
C VAL A 63 1.15 -12.67 -0.74
N TYR A 64 2.27 -12.97 -1.40
CA TYR A 64 3.53 -12.27 -1.17
C TYR A 64 3.53 -10.83 -1.71
N ALA A 65 2.54 -10.46 -2.53
CA ALA A 65 2.38 -9.09 -3.00
C ALA A 65 2.09 -8.12 -1.84
N TRP A 66 1.34 -8.55 -0.82
CA TRP A 66 1.06 -7.69 0.34
C TRP A 66 2.33 -7.32 1.14
N PRO A 67 3.14 -8.29 1.61
CA PRO A 67 4.42 -8.00 2.27
C PRO A 67 5.39 -7.15 1.43
N LEU A 68 5.48 -7.39 0.13
CA LEU A 68 6.29 -6.57 -0.77
C LEU A 68 5.80 -5.11 -0.78
N GLY A 69 4.49 -4.91 -0.87
CA GLY A 69 3.88 -3.58 -0.75
C GLY A 69 4.23 -2.88 0.57
N VAL A 70 4.29 -3.62 1.69
CA VAL A 70 4.68 -3.05 2.99
C VAL A 70 6.12 -2.54 2.99
N VAL A 71 7.05 -3.31 2.40
CA VAL A 71 8.45 -2.87 2.26
C VAL A 71 8.53 -1.61 1.40
N LEU A 72 7.87 -1.60 0.25
CA LEU A 72 7.84 -0.45 -0.66
C LEU A 72 7.24 0.79 0.01
N TYR A 73 6.20 0.61 0.82
CA TYR A 73 5.60 1.70 1.60
C TYR A 73 6.54 2.22 2.68
N GLY A 74 7.28 1.35 3.37
CA GLY A 74 8.31 1.76 4.32
C GLY A 74 9.37 2.63 3.67
N LEU A 75 9.83 2.24 2.47
CA LEU A 75 10.76 3.06 1.67
C LEU A 75 10.14 4.40 1.26
N ALA A 76 8.87 4.42 0.86
CA ALA A 76 8.17 5.66 0.50
C ALA A 76 8.05 6.61 1.71
N LEU A 77 7.76 6.06 2.89
CA LEU A 77 7.64 6.82 4.13
C LEU A 77 8.99 7.40 4.56
N VAL A 78 10.07 6.63 4.47
CA VAL A 78 11.44 7.11 4.72
C VAL A 78 11.81 8.21 3.72
N SER A 79 11.54 8.01 2.44
CA SER A 79 11.82 9.01 1.39
C SER A 79 11.06 10.32 1.64
N ALA A 80 9.79 10.26 2.02
CA ALA A 80 9.00 11.43 2.40
C ALA A 80 9.52 12.10 3.68
N ALA A 81 9.98 11.33 4.66
CA ALA A 81 10.53 11.85 5.92
C ALA A 81 11.84 12.62 5.69
N LEU A 82 12.67 12.20 4.74
CA LEU A 82 13.86 12.94 4.30
C LEU A 82 13.51 14.35 3.77
N GLY A 83 12.27 14.58 3.36
CA GLY A 83 11.78 15.90 2.94
C GLY A 83 11.77 16.93 4.07
N LEU A 84 11.76 16.50 5.33
CA LEU A 84 11.92 17.40 6.48
C LEU A 84 13.33 18.00 6.58
N ALA A 85 14.32 17.35 5.96
CA ALA A 85 15.70 17.80 5.84
C ALA A 85 16.04 18.29 4.42
N ASP A 86 15.02 18.51 3.57
CA ASP A 86 15.17 18.89 2.14
C ASP A 86 15.94 17.86 1.28
N LEU A 87 15.91 16.58 1.68
CA LEU A 87 16.60 15.47 1.01
C LEU A 87 15.64 14.52 0.26
N GLU A 88 14.35 14.83 0.19
CA GLU A 88 13.35 13.99 -0.50
C GLU A 88 13.52 14.07 -2.02
N ASP A 89 13.80 12.93 -2.65
CA ASP A 89 13.48 12.73 -4.06
C ASP A 89 11.99 12.39 -4.21
N ARG A 90 11.21 13.39 -4.65
CA ARG A 90 9.76 13.27 -4.83
C ARG A 90 9.37 12.28 -5.91
N ARG A 91 10.22 12.08 -6.93
CA ARG A 91 9.97 11.12 -8.01
C ARG A 91 10.11 9.70 -7.48
N LEU A 92 11.11 9.46 -6.64
CA LEU A 92 11.27 8.20 -5.93
C LEU A 92 10.06 7.91 -5.03
N THR A 93 9.65 8.88 -4.20
CA THR A 93 8.47 8.71 -3.33
C THR A 93 7.21 8.38 -4.15
N ALA A 94 6.98 9.11 -5.24
CA ALA A 94 5.84 8.86 -6.12
C ALA A 94 5.89 7.48 -6.78
N GLY A 95 7.06 7.07 -7.30
CA GLY A 95 7.25 5.75 -7.90
C GLY A 95 7.01 4.62 -6.91
N LEU A 96 7.51 4.76 -5.67
CA LEU A 96 7.26 3.78 -4.61
C LEU A 96 5.77 3.68 -4.28
N LEU A 97 5.05 4.80 -4.17
CA LEU A 97 3.59 4.80 -3.93
C LEU A 97 2.80 4.14 -5.07
N VAL A 98 3.23 4.30 -6.32
CA VAL A 98 2.63 3.58 -7.47
C VAL A 98 2.86 2.08 -7.33
N LEU A 99 4.08 1.64 -7.00
CA LEU A 99 4.38 0.22 -6.79
C LEU A 99 3.61 -0.38 -5.60
N VAL A 100 3.40 0.39 -4.53
CA VAL A 100 2.51 0.01 -3.42
C VAL A 100 1.08 -0.21 -3.94
N GLY A 101 0.56 0.68 -4.79
CA GLY A 101 -0.74 0.50 -5.42
C GLY A 101 -0.82 -0.76 -6.29
N LEU A 102 0.20 -1.03 -7.12
CA LEU A 102 0.21 -2.20 -8.00
C LEU A 102 0.27 -3.52 -7.22
N THR A 103 1.10 -3.59 -6.17
CA THR A 103 1.19 -4.78 -5.32
C THR A 103 -0.13 -5.06 -4.58
N GLN A 104 -0.79 -4.02 -4.09
CA GLN A 104 -2.11 -4.17 -3.46
C GLN A 104 -3.20 -4.54 -4.45
N LEU A 105 -3.15 -4.04 -5.69
CA LEU A 105 -4.08 -4.46 -6.73
C LEU A 105 -3.92 -5.94 -7.05
N GLN A 106 -2.68 -6.42 -7.21
CA GLN A 106 -2.40 -7.85 -7.41
C GLN A 106 -2.89 -8.71 -6.24
N PHE A 107 -2.67 -8.26 -5.00
CA PHE A 107 -3.15 -8.95 -3.81
C PHE A 107 -4.68 -9.06 -3.78
N ALA A 108 -5.39 -7.96 -4.03
CA ALA A 108 -6.85 -7.93 -4.06
C ALA A 108 -7.42 -8.80 -5.19
N LEU A 109 -6.84 -8.74 -6.40
CA LEU A 109 -7.25 -9.58 -7.53
C LEU A 109 -7.04 -11.07 -7.25
N GLY A 110 -5.94 -11.44 -6.57
CA GLY A 110 -5.68 -12.82 -6.18
C GLY A 110 -6.73 -13.40 -5.22
N TRP A 111 -7.25 -12.58 -4.31
CA TRP A 111 -8.38 -12.96 -3.46
C TRP A 111 -9.72 -12.93 -4.20
N GLY A 112 -9.98 -11.89 -4.99
CA GLY A 112 -11.24 -11.74 -5.74
C GLY A 112 -11.45 -12.78 -6.83
N GLY A 113 -10.38 -13.42 -7.33
CA GLY A 113 -10.47 -14.55 -8.26
C GLY A 113 -10.96 -15.86 -7.62
N ARG A 114 -11.14 -15.91 -6.29
CA ARG A 114 -11.61 -17.10 -5.58
C ARG A 114 -13.14 -17.10 -5.43
N PRO A 115 -13.81 -18.25 -5.59
CA PRO A 115 -15.25 -18.36 -5.33
C PRO A 115 -15.58 -17.95 -3.89
N ALA A 116 -16.63 -17.15 -3.73
CA ALA A 116 -17.11 -16.64 -2.43
C ALA A 116 -16.14 -15.70 -1.67
N TYR A 117 -15.18 -15.08 -2.37
CA TYR A 117 -14.35 -14.00 -1.84
C TYR A 117 -14.69 -12.68 -2.52
N LEU A 118 -14.90 -11.63 -1.72
CA LEU A 118 -14.95 -10.25 -2.18
C LEU A 118 -13.71 -9.53 -1.66
N ALA A 119 -12.93 -8.91 -2.54
CA ALA A 119 -11.74 -8.15 -2.17
C ALA A 119 -11.85 -6.70 -2.68
N ILE A 120 -11.80 -5.74 -1.75
CA ILE A 120 -11.89 -4.30 -2.04
C ILE A 120 -10.50 -3.68 -1.91
N PRO A 121 -9.87 -3.24 -3.04
CA PRO A 121 -8.56 -2.61 -3.02
C PRO A 121 -8.66 -1.14 -2.62
N VAL A 122 -8.40 -0.83 -1.35
CA VAL A 122 -8.47 0.56 -0.85
C VAL A 122 -7.21 1.33 -1.22
N VAL A 123 -6.04 0.76 -0.93
CA VAL A 123 -4.76 1.45 -1.13
C VAL A 123 -4.43 1.78 -2.58
N PRO A 124 -4.71 0.95 -3.60
CA PRO A 124 -4.48 1.34 -4.99
C PRO A 124 -5.20 2.63 -5.35
N ILE A 125 -6.44 2.81 -4.89
CA ILE A 125 -7.21 4.04 -5.12
C ILE A 125 -6.54 5.20 -4.37
N THR A 126 -6.22 5.01 -3.09
CA THR A 126 -5.62 6.05 -2.25
C THR A 126 -4.27 6.53 -2.79
N THR A 127 -3.37 5.62 -3.17
CA THR A 127 -2.05 5.98 -3.67
C THR A 127 -2.11 6.61 -5.06
N THR A 128 -3.02 6.15 -5.93
CA THR A 128 -3.27 6.84 -7.22
C THR A 128 -3.74 8.27 -7.01
N VAL A 129 -4.71 8.50 -6.12
CA VAL A 129 -5.20 9.85 -5.79
C VAL A 129 -4.08 10.70 -5.19
N LEU A 130 -3.30 10.15 -4.26
CA LEU A 130 -2.19 10.85 -3.63
C LEU A 130 -1.11 11.24 -4.64
N VAL A 131 -0.71 10.32 -5.52
CA VAL A 131 0.27 10.59 -6.58
C VAL A 131 -0.26 11.63 -7.55
N TRP A 132 -1.51 11.50 -8.01
CA TRP A 132 -2.14 12.47 -8.91
C TRP A 132 -2.22 13.88 -8.30
N TRP A 133 -2.58 13.98 -7.02
CA TRP A 133 -2.83 15.28 -6.39
C TRP A 133 -1.54 15.97 -5.90
N VAL A 134 -0.59 15.20 -5.35
CA VAL A 134 0.58 15.74 -4.66
C VAL A 134 1.85 15.66 -5.51
N TYR A 135 2.07 14.56 -6.23
CA TYR A 135 3.34 14.25 -6.88
C TYR A 135 3.32 14.35 -8.41
N TRP A 136 2.15 14.56 -9.01
CA TRP A 136 1.98 14.63 -10.46
C TRP A 136 2.84 15.69 -11.17
N PRO A 137 3.06 16.90 -10.61
CA PRO A 137 3.96 17.87 -11.22
C PRO A 137 5.39 17.35 -11.36
N ASP A 138 5.87 16.60 -10.36
CA ASP A 138 7.23 16.07 -10.32
C ASP A 138 7.42 14.89 -11.31
N LEU A 139 6.35 14.13 -11.57
CA LEU A 139 6.33 13.05 -12.55
C LEU A 139 6.19 13.54 -13.99
N LYS A 140 5.38 14.58 -14.24
CA LYS A 140 5.18 15.13 -15.59
C LYS A 140 6.50 15.56 -16.24
N GLY A 141 7.41 16.17 -15.48
CA GLY A 141 8.72 16.55 -15.98
C GLY A 141 9.57 15.38 -16.47
N VAL A 142 9.34 14.16 -15.96
CA VAL A 142 10.07 12.96 -16.42
C VAL A 142 9.54 12.44 -17.75
N PHE A 143 8.22 12.44 -17.92
CA PHE A 143 7.58 11.84 -19.11
C PHE A 143 7.44 12.81 -20.29
N PHE A 144 7.36 14.11 -20.03
CA PHE A 144 7.03 15.11 -21.06
C PHE A 144 8.16 16.09 -21.38
N GLU A 145 9.23 16.19 -20.57
CA GLU A 145 10.46 16.87 -21.00
C GLU A 145 11.36 15.93 -21.82
N VAL A 146 10.83 15.44 -22.94
CA VAL A 146 11.71 15.03 -24.05
C VAL A 146 12.18 16.32 -24.69
N ARG A 147 13.40 16.76 -24.36
CA ARG A 147 14.05 17.88 -25.05
C ARG A 147 14.21 17.49 -26.52
N VAL A 148 13.50 18.21 -27.39
CA VAL A 148 13.81 18.34 -28.82
C VAL A 148 14.76 19.51 -28.98
#